data_AF-A0A7S4FA33-F1
#
_entry.id   AF-A0A7S4FA33-F1
#
_cell.length_a   1.000
_cell.length_b   1.000
_cell.length_c   1.000
_cell.angle_alpha   90.00
_cell.angle_beta   90.00
_cell.angle_gamma   90.00
#
_symmetry.space_group_name_H-M   'P 1'
#
loop_
_entity.id
_entity.type
_entity.pdbx_description
1 polymer ?
#
loop_
_entity_poly.entity_id
_entity_poly.type
_entity_poly.pdbx_seq_one_letter_code
_entity_poly.pdbx_strand_id
1 'polypeptide(L)'
;MADSAPADETIAAQEVTADATDREEVPQTQAAAPEEDNGDTAPDHEASQLAQEVENASLQEAADAEGDAGAMEAAGADEAGQSHEQSALDISTRSSGARAGKGHRVILPTNPTPDLQFLTFYSWWTELKTKRYMEICFDMKTELFQVIIDKDVQHLSSEQLFNPSTESIRDVTAKDTKVMSMHLHEKLSGNQHAESLRRPHLCQWDLHVGARLNILGRPTTLMQCSLLTGQWLDYQAARLTKIKSAFEEQLRKYETIPVPAIFATKKTDKRKAVGSTDLRFLLNMIEGLQQRLAQYRPTVAAAIGELVHQQ
;
A
#
# COMPACT_ATOMS: atom_id res chain seq x y z
N MET A 1 2.32 -54.29 31.57
CA MET A 1 3.77 -54.58 31.54
C MET A 1 4.42 -53.58 30.59
N ALA A 2 5.42 -52.84 31.10
CA ALA A 2 6.17 -51.71 30.52
C ALA A 2 5.30 -50.49 30.16
N ASP A 3 5.19 -49.41 30.94
CA ASP A 3 6.02 -48.76 31.96
C ASP A 3 7.40 -48.30 31.45
N SER A 4 7.48 -47.04 31.00
CA SER A 4 8.71 -46.25 30.98
C SER A 4 8.42 -44.75 30.74
N ALA A 5 8.37 -43.97 31.82
CA ALA A 5 8.86 -42.58 31.87
C ALA A 5 10.42 -42.61 31.83
N PRO A 6 11.19 -41.51 31.59
CA PRO A 6 11.25 -40.24 32.35
C PRO A 6 11.48 -39.02 31.39
N ALA A 7 11.80 -37.77 31.74
CA ALA A 7 12.37 -37.13 32.91
C ALA A 7 11.98 -35.65 32.95
N ASP A 8 11.90 -35.15 34.18
CA ASP A 8 11.68 -33.78 34.63
C ASP A 8 13.01 -33.02 34.52
N GLU A 9 13.07 -31.89 33.81
CA GLU A 9 14.26 -31.04 33.75
C GLU A 9 13.92 -29.64 34.29
N THR A 10 14.21 -29.50 35.58
CA THR A 10 14.12 -28.28 36.37
C THR A 10 15.32 -27.38 36.03
N ILE A 11 15.11 -26.25 35.36
CA ILE A 11 16.15 -25.22 35.20
C ILE A 11 15.88 -24.10 36.21
N ALA A 12 16.82 -24.01 37.16
CA ALA A 12 16.90 -23.05 38.24
C ALA A 12 17.34 -21.66 37.75
N ALA A 13 16.95 -20.68 38.56
CA ALA A 13 17.21 -19.26 38.45
C ALA A 13 18.70 -18.87 38.37
N GLN A 14 18.97 -17.75 37.69
CA GLN A 14 20.07 -16.85 38.00
C GLN A 14 19.59 -15.40 37.92
N GLU A 15 19.33 -14.82 39.09
CA GLU A 15 19.37 -13.38 39.31
C GLU A 15 20.83 -12.91 39.19
N VAL A 16 21.07 -11.91 38.34
CA VAL A 16 22.32 -11.15 38.34
C VAL A 16 21.97 -9.71 38.67
N THR A 17 22.14 -9.39 39.94
CA THR A 17 22.27 -8.02 40.48
C THR A 17 23.74 -7.61 40.45
N ALA A 18 24.06 -6.55 39.72
CA ALA A 18 25.29 -5.77 39.77
C ALA A 18 25.13 -4.62 38.76
N ASP A 19 25.62 -3.40 38.92
CA ASP A 19 26.31 -2.72 40.01
C ASP A 19 26.36 -1.25 39.55
N ALA A 20 26.42 -0.33 40.51
CA ALA A 20 26.52 1.09 40.28
C ALA A 20 27.97 1.48 39.90
N THR A 21 28.12 2.32 38.87
CA THR A 21 29.33 3.12 38.63
C THR A 21 28.90 4.28 37.72
N ASP A 22 28.58 5.45 38.25
CA ASP A 22 29.49 6.49 38.77
C ASP A 22 30.29 7.16 37.64
N ARG A 23 29.97 8.46 37.45
CA ARG A 23 30.76 9.56 36.89
C ARG A 23 31.61 9.34 35.63
N GLU A 24 31.32 10.14 34.60
CA GLU A 24 32.32 11.11 34.12
C GLU A 24 31.64 12.37 33.53
N GLU A 25 31.98 13.52 34.12
CA GLU A 25 31.68 14.86 33.61
C GLU A 25 32.50 15.10 32.34
N VAL A 26 31.83 15.42 31.23
CA VAL A 26 32.50 15.90 30.01
C VAL A 26 32.56 17.43 30.05
N PRO A 27 33.74 18.05 29.88
CA PRO A 27 33.91 19.49 29.94
C PRO A 27 33.35 20.18 28.69
N GLN A 28 32.59 21.25 28.92
CA GLN A 28 32.24 22.25 27.91
C GLN A 28 33.52 22.88 27.35
N THR A 29 33.83 22.57 26.10
CA THR A 29 34.86 23.29 25.34
C THR A 29 34.15 24.38 24.54
N GLN A 30 34.24 25.62 25.03
CA GLN A 30 34.00 26.81 24.24
C GLN A 30 35.13 26.93 23.22
N ALA A 31 34.82 26.74 21.93
CA ALA A 31 35.74 27.01 20.84
C ALA A 31 35.29 28.27 20.10
N ALA A 32 36.25 29.15 19.91
CA ALA A 32 36.14 30.49 19.41
C ALA A 32 35.67 30.56 17.95
N ALA A 33 34.98 31.65 17.64
CA ALA A 33 34.69 32.11 16.29
C ALA A 33 35.98 32.53 15.57
N PRO A 34 36.16 32.17 14.29
CA PRO A 34 36.96 32.96 13.36
C PRO A 34 36.05 33.92 12.59
N GLU A 35 36.37 35.21 12.70
CA GLU A 35 35.96 36.24 11.75
C GLU A 35 36.59 35.93 10.38
N GLU A 36 35.78 35.67 9.36
CA GLU A 36 36.23 35.69 7.96
C GLU A 36 35.34 36.62 7.14
N ASP A 37 35.89 37.82 6.95
CA ASP A 37 36.10 38.52 5.68
C ASP A 37 34.95 38.57 4.65
N ASN A 38 34.40 39.78 4.51
CA ASN A 38 33.46 40.17 3.46
C ASN A 38 34.19 40.32 2.11
N GLY A 39 34.31 39.22 1.37
CA GLY A 39 34.69 39.21 -0.03
C GLY A 39 33.48 39.49 -0.95
N ASP A 40 33.25 40.76 -1.26
CA ASP A 40 32.33 41.24 -2.28
C ASP A 40 32.77 40.75 -3.67
N THR A 41 32.12 39.70 -4.18
CA THR A 41 32.29 39.24 -5.57
C THR A 41 30.91 39.11 -6.21
N ALA A 42 30.59 40.09 -7.06
CA ALA A 42 29.39 40.11 -7.89
C ALA A 42 29.34 38.89 -8.83
N PRO A 43 28.21 38.18 -8.94
CA PRO A 43 28.04 37.16 -9.97
C PRO A 43 27.50 37.79 -11.27
N ASP A 44 28.20 37.48 -12.36
CA ASP A 44 27.86 37.76 -13.74
C ASP A 44 26.43 37.34 -14.10
N HIS A 45 25.67 38.29 -14.65
CA HIS A 45 24.26 38.16 -15.02
C HIS A 45 24.01 37.50 -16.39
N GLU A 46 25.02 36.93 -17.06
CA GLU A 46 24.89 36.44 -18.45
C GLU A 46 24.57 34.94 -18.60
N ALA A 47 24.70 34.11 -17.57
CA ALA A 47 24.46 32.67 -17.70
C ALA A 47 22.98 32.23 -17.56
N SER A 48 22.08 33.14 -17.16
CA SER A 48 20.69 32.78 -16.81
C SER A 48 19.66 32.99 -17.93
N GLN A 49 20.02 33.59 -19.07
CA GLN A 49 19.08 33.79 -20.18
C GLN A 49 19.04 32.60 -21.16
N LEU A 50 20.12 31.84 -21.31
CA LEU A 50 20.17 30.70 -22.24
C LEU A 50 19.42 29.45 -21.75
N ALA A 51 19.12 29.34 -20.45
CA ALA A 51 18.36 28.19 -19.92
C ALA A 51 16.84 28.36 -20.06
N GLN A 52 16.33 29.59 -20.25
CA GLN A 52 14.89 29.85 -20.38
C GLN A 52 14.37 29.72 -21.82
N GLU A 53 15.23 29.74 -22.84
CA GLU A 53 14.81 29.56 -24.25
C GLU A 53 14.60 28.09 -24.65
N VAL A 54 15.22 27.13 -23.96
CA VAL A 54 15.08 25.70 -24.31
C VAL A 54 13.76 25.10 -23.81
N GLU A 55 13.17 25.66 -22.74
CA GLU A 55 11.90 25.17 -22.18
C GLU A 55 10.68 25.66 -22.97
N ASN A 56 10.75 26.84 -23.61
CA ASN A 56 9.66 27.37 -24.44
C ASN A 56 9.58 26.74 -25.83
N ALA A 57 10.66 26.12 -26.34
CA ALA A 57 10.63 25.45 -27.64
C ALA A 57 9.91 24.07 -27.59
N SER A 58 9.74 23.46 -26.41
CA SER A 58 9.12 22.14 -26.28
C SER A 58 7.59 22.17 -26.14
N LEU A 59 6.97 23.35 -26.02
CA LEU A 59 5.51 23.51 -25.86
C LEU A 59 4.79 23.88 -27.17
N GLN A 60 5.51 24.14 -28.26
CA GLN A 60 4.90 24.57 -29.54
C GLN A 60 4.60 23.41 -30.51
N GLU A 61 5.14 22.20 -30.30
CA GLU A 61 4.92 21.05 -31.22
C GLU A 61 3.69 20.17 -30.89
N ALA A 62 2.90 20.52 -29.85
CA ALA A 62 1.71 19.76 -29.48
C ALA A 62 0.38 20.32 -30.04
N ALA A 63 0.43 21.35 -30.89
CA ALA A 63 -0.76 22.08 -31.34
C ALA A 63 -1.26 21.74 -32.77
N ASP A 64 -0.55 20.91 -33.54
CA ASP A 64 -0.86 20.67 -34.96
C ASP A 64 -1.42 19.26 -35.30
N ALA A 65 -2.06 18.58 -34.34
CA ALA A 65 -2.64 17.24 -34.56
C ALA A 65 -4.17 17.16 -34.40
N GLU A 66 -4.89 18.26 -34.61
CA GLU A 66 -6.36 18.25 -34.74
C GLU A 66 -6.79 18.63 -36.16
N GLY A 67 -7.00 17.62 -37.00
CA GLY A 67 -7.56 17.80 -38.33
C GLY A 67 -7.87 16.46 -38.98
N ASP A 68 -9.14 16.04 -38.87
CA ASP A 68 -9.92 15.32 -39.90
C ASP A 68 -10.87 14.30 -39.26
N ALA A 69 -12.05 14.78 -38.84
CA ALA A 69 -13.20 13.95 -38.55
C ALA A 69 -14.31 14.33 -39.55
N GLY A 70 -14.26 13.66 -40.70
CA GLY A 70 -15.28 13.72 -41.73
C GLY A 70 -16.66 13.32 -41.21
N ALA A 71 -17.64 14.16 -41.55
CA ALA A 71 -19.06 13.89 -41.42
C ALA A 71 -19.46 12.73 -42.35
N MET A 72 -20.06 11.68 -41.77
CA MET A 72 -20.96 10.79 -42.51
C MET A 72 -22.20 10.52 -41.66
N GLU A 73 -23.25 11.21 -42.06
CA GLU A 73 -24.64 11.00 -41.71
C GLU A 73 -25.19 9.86 -42.58
N ALA A 74 -25.73 8.79 -41.99
CA ALA A 74 -26.72 7.95 -42.64
C ALA A 74 -27.52 7.10 -41.63
N ALA A 75 -28.82 7.23 -41.77
CA ALA A 75 -29.93 6.55 -41.13
C ALA A 75 -29.94 5.01 -41.17
N GLY A 76 -30.78 4.44 -40.30
CA GLY A 76 -31.36 3.10 -40.42
C GLY A 76 -31.25 2.35 -39.10
N ALA A 77 -32.31 2.21 -38.29
CA ALA A 77 -33.52 1.41 -38.47
C ALA A 77 -33.51 0.28 -37.44
N ASP A 78 -34.67 0.08 -36.81
CA ASP A 78 -35.18 -1.13 -36.16
C ASP A 78 -34.21 -2.26 -35.81
N GLU A 79 -34.17 -2.66 -34.53
CA GLU A 79 -34.76 -3.95 -34.15
C GLU A 79 -34.91 -4.12 -32.64
N ALA A 80 -36.07 -4.65 -32.29
CA ALA A 80 -36.47 -5.05 -30.97
C ALA A 80 -35.84 -6.40 -30.57
N GLY A 81 -35.61 -6.56 -29.27
CA GLY A 81 -35.63 -7.87 -28.63
C GLY A 81 -34.27 -8.49 -28.38
N GLN A 82 -33.89 -8.58 -27.10
CA GLN A 82 -33.67 -9.86 -26.45
C GLN A 82 -33.43 -9.65 -24.95
N SER A 83 -34.44 -10.03 -24.18
CA SER A 83 -34.35 -10.42 -22.78
C SER A 83 -33.32 -11.54 -22.63
N HIS A 84 -32.26 -11.30 -21.85
CA HIS A 84 -31.43 -12.37 -21.32
C HIS A 84 -31.35 -12.26 -19.81
N GLU A 85 -31.94 -13.26 -19.17
CA GLU A 85 -31.88 -13.59 -17.76
C GLU A 85 -30.43 -13.57 -17.27
N GLN A 86 -30.08 -12.63 -16.40
CA GLN A 86 -28.96 -12.82 -15.49
C GLN A 86 -29.48 -13.41 -14.19
N SER A 87 -29.31 -14.72 -14.16
CA SER A 87 -29.57 -15.67 -13.10
C SER A 87 -29.06 -15.16 -11.75
N ALA A 88 -30.01 -14.94 -10.84
CA ALA A 88 -29.76 -14.84 -9.41
C ALA A 88 -29.21 -16.18 -8.89
N LEU A 89 -27.97 -16.19 -8.43
CA LEU A 89 -27.49 -17.21 -7.48
C LEU A 89 -27.43 -16.56 -6.10
N ASP A 90 -28.61 -16.40 -5.53
CA ASP A 90 -28.84 -16.01 -4.15
C ASP A 90 -28.79 -17.27 -3.28
N ILE A 91 -27.57 -17.70 -2.92
CA ILE A 91 -27.37 -18.82 -2.00
C ILE A 91 -27.64 -18.32 -0.58
N SER A 92 -28.91 -18.45 -0.19
CA SER A 92 -29.40 -18.31 1.17
C SER A 92 -28.81 -19.40 2.07
N THR A 93 -27.68 -19.13 2.72
CA THR A 93 -27.27 -19.85 3.94
C THR A 93 -28.14 -19.40 5.11
N ARG A 94 -29.29 -20.07 5.27
CA ARG A 94 -30.13 -20.01 6.48
C ARG A 94 -29.45 -20.77 7.62
N SER A 95 -28.65 -20.10 8.44
CA SER A 95 -28.27 -20.62 9.76
C SER A 95 -29.26 -20.12 10.81
N SER A 96 -30.10 -21.03 11.29
CA SER A 96 -31.13 -20.82 12.30
C SER A 96 -30.55 -20.74 13.72
N GLY A 97 -30.90 -19.66 14.43
CA GLY A 97 -31.22 -19.67 15.86
C GLY A 97 -30.07 -19.55 16.86
N ALA A 98 -29.92 -18.37 17.47
CA ALA A 98 -29.96 -18.20 18.94
C ALA A 98 -29.56 -16.77 19.36
N ARG A 99 -30.43 -16.16 20.17
CA ARG A 99 -30.27 -14.91 20.95
C ARG A 99 -30.08 -13.61 20.17
N ALA A 100 -31.21 -12.94 19.99
CA ALA A 100 -31.36 -11.54 19.60
C ALA A 100 -30.78 -10.58 20.67
N GLY A 101 -29.45 -10.55 20.80
CA GLY A 101 -28.80 -9.29 21.11
C GLY A 101 -28.93 -8.42 19.87
N LYS A 102 -29.37 -7.16 20.01
CA LYS A 102 -29.25 -6.13 18.96
C LYS A 102 -27.76 -5.79 18.73
N GLY A 103 -26.95 -6.80 18.42
CA GLY A 103 -25.57 -6.65 18.04
C GLY A 103 -25.54 -6.10 16.64
N HIS A 104 -24.84 -5.00 16.45
CA HIS A 104 -24.58 -4.40 15.14
C HIS A 104 -23.81 -5.39 14.28
N ARG A 105 -24.54 -6.20 13.50
CA ARG A 105 -23.94 -7.15 12.56
C ARG A 105 -23.48 -6.38 11.32
N VAL A 106 -22.21 -6.00 11.31
CA VAL A 106 -21.55 -5.50 10.11
C VAL A 106 -21.35 -6.69 9.18
N ILE A 107 -22.05 -6.70 8.04
CA ILE A 107 -21.88 -7.75 7.03
C ILE A 107 -20.65 -7.40 6.18
N LEU A 108 -19.55 -8.10 6.45
CA LEU A 108 -18.31 -7.97 5.69
C LEU A 108 -18.46 -8.64 4.31
N PRO A 109 -17.82 -8.10 3.25
CA PRO A 109 -17.78 -8.76 1.96
C PRO A 109 -16.97 -10.07 2.05
N THR A 110 -17.28 -11.02 1.18
CA THR A 110 -16.49 -12.26 1.01
C THR A 110 -15.20 -11.95 0.28
N ASN A 111 -14.07 -12.51 0.74
CA ASN A 111 -12.78 -12.32 0.10
C ASN A 111 -12.74 -13.05 -1.27
N PRO A 112 -12.54 -12.34 -2.39
CA PRO A 112 -12.47 -12.96 -3.72
C PRO A 112 -11.18 -13.76 -3.94
N THR A 113 -10.14 -13.52 -3.15
CA THR A 113 -8.80 -14.09 -3.33
C THR A 113 -8.26 -14.63 -1.99
N PRO A 114 -8.86 -15.71 -1.43
CA PRO A 114 -8.45 -16.25 -0.13
C PRO A 114 -7.05 -16.87 -0.14
N ASP A 115 -6.62 -17.41 -1.28
CA ASP A 115 -5.35 -18.15 -1.41
C ASP A 115 -4.18 -17.26 -1.91
N LEU A 116 -4.39 -15.95 -1.99
CA LEU A 116 -3.34 -15.04 -2.45
C LEU A 116 -2.21 -14.97 -1.41
N GLN A 117 -0.99 -15.28 -1.83
CA GLN A 117 0.21 -15.23 -0.97
C GLN A 117 1.13 -14.06 -1.31
N PHE A 118 1.12 -13.63 -2.58
CA PHE A 118 2.02 -12.62 -3.10
C PHE A 118 1.25 -11.41 -3.63
N LEU A 119 1.74 -10.21 -3.32
CA LEU A 119 1.27 -8.98 -3.94
C LEU A 119 2.29 -8.56 -5.01
N THR A 120 1.88 -8.62 -6.27
CA THR A 120 2.71 -8.24 -7.42
C THR A 120 2.36 -6.84 -7.92
N PHE A 121 3.38 -6.00 -8.07
CA PHE A 121 3.33 -4.64 -8.59
C PHE A 121 4.32 -4.44 -9.75
N TYR A 122 4.01 -3.49 -10.61
CA TYR A 122 4.85 -3.13 -11.75
C TYR A 122 5.25 -1.66 -11.67
N SER A 123 6.51 -1.39 -12.00
CA SER A 123 7.04 -0.04 -12.10
C SER A 123 8.05 0.04 -13.24
N TRP A 124 8.48 1.25 -13.56
CA TRP A 124 9.55 1.50 -14.52
C TRP A 124 10.28 2.79 -14.18
N TRP A 125 11.52 2.90 -14.69
CA TRP A 125 12.29 4.14 -14.67
C TRP A 125 13.01 4.31 -16.00
N THR A 126 13.53 5.51 -16.26
CA THR A 126 14.33 5.79 -17.44
C THR A 126 15.80 5.85 -17.05
N GLU A 127 16.65 5.05 -17.69
CA GLU A 127 18.11 5.06 -17.54
C GLU A 127 18.74 5.18 -18.93
N LEU A 128 19.58 6.20 -19.13
CA LEU A 128 20.24 6.47 -20.42
C LEU A 128 19.26 6.51 -21.61
N LYS A 129 18.13 7.22 -21.45
CA LYS A 129 17.03 7.31 -22.45
C LYS A 129 16.32 5.99 -22.75
N THR A 130 16.64 4.91 -22.03
CA THR A 130 15.97 3.61 -22.17
C THR A 130 15.07 3.37 -20.97
N LYS A 131 13.85 2.91 -21.22
CA LYS A 131 12.90 2.56 -20.17
C LYS A 131 13.21 1.16 -19.63
N ARG A 132 13.49 1.06 -18.34
CA ARG A 132 13.66 -0.21 -17.63
C ARG A 132 12.43 -0.54 -16.83
N TYR A 133 11.96 -1.77 -16.98
CA TYR A 133 10.79 -2.28 -16.28
C TYR A 133 11.24 -3.09 -15.07
N MET A 134 10.47 -3.00 -13.99
CA MET A 134 10.61 -3.88 -12.84
C MET A 134 9.28 -4.44 -12.39
N GLU A 135 9.36 -5.67 -11.90
CA GLU A 135 8.30 -6.36 -11.20
C GLU A 135 8.71 -6.50 -9.72
N ILE A 136 7.79 -6.15 -8.83
CA ILE A 136 7.99 -6.13 -7.39
C ILE A 136 6.96 -7.07 -6.79
N CYS A 137 7.42 -8.17 -6.18
CA CYS A 137 6.56 -9.12 -5.50
C CYS A 137 6.78 -9.00 -3.99
N PHE A 138 5.71 -8.88 -3.22
CA PHE A 138 5.74 -8.89 -1.76
C PHE A 138 5.09 -10.17 -1.25
N ASP A 139 5.84 -10.99 -0.52
CA ASP A 139 5.33 -12.19 0.14
C ASP A 139 4.66 -11.81 1.46
N MET A 140 3.34 -11.99 1.56
CA MET A 140 2.57 -11.62 2.75
C MET A 140 2.88 -12.48 3.97
N LYS A 141 3.48 -13.65 3.80
CA LYS A 141 3.83 -14.55 4.91
C LYS A 141 5.21 -14.25 5.47
N THR A 142 6.18 -14.00 4.60
CA THR A 142 7.57 -13.74 5.01
C THR A 142 7.88 -12.25 5.16
N GLU A 143 6.99 -11.38 4.69
CA GLU A 143 7.18 -9.93 4.62
C GLU A 143 8.42 -9.51 3.83
N LEU A 144 8.84 -10.36 2.89
CA LEU A 144 10.00 -10.13 2.03
C LEU A 144 9.57 -9.57 0.68
N PHE A 145 10.35 -8.61 0.18
CA PHE A 145 10.24 -8.12 -1.18
C PHE A 145 11.19 -8.87 -2.09
N GLN A 146 10.66 -9.30 -3.23
CA GLN A 146 11.40 -9.81 -4.35
C GLN A 146 11.31 -8.80 -5.50
N VAL A 147 12.46 -8.29 -5.93
CA VAL A 147 12.54 -7.35 -7.05
C VAL A 147 13.15 -8.05 -8.24
N ILE A 148 12.44 -8.01 -9.37
CA ILE A 148 12.82 -8.59 -10.65
C ILE A 148 13.01 -7.43 -11.63
N ILE A 149 14.22 -7.29 -12.15
CA ILE A 149 14.61 -6.20 -13.06
C ILE A 149 14.94 -6.80 -14.42
N ASP A 150 14.66 -6.05 -15.49
CA ASP A 150 15.02 -6.40 -16.87
C ASP A 150 14.48 -7.78 -17.27
N LYS A 151 13.27 -8.11 -16.80
CA LYS A 151 12.55 -9.30 -17.26
C LYS A 151 12.33 -9.13 -18.76
N ASP A 152 12.94 -10.00 -19.56
CA ASP A 152 12.61 -10.08 -20.98
C ASP A 152 11.09 -10.27 -21.08
N VAL A 153 10.42 -9.34 -21.73
CA VAL A 153 8.98 -9.41 -21.96
C VAL A 153 8.75 -10.53 -22.95
N GLN A 154 8.69 -11.77 -22.46
CA GLN A 154 8.23 -12.89 -23.25
C GLN A 154 6.74 -12.66 -23.47
N HIS A 155 6.34 -12.59 -24.74
CA HIS A 155 4.92 -12.60 -25.09
C HIS A 155 4.34 -13.94 -24.61
N LEU A 156 3.69 -13.91 -23.43
CA LEU A 156 2.98 -15.05 -22.88
C LEU A 156 1.92 -15.47 -23.89
N SER A 157 1.90 -16.75 -24.24
CA SER A 157 0.83 -17.32 -25.06
C SER A 157 -0.49 -17.21 -24.30
N SER A 158 -1.62 -16.99 -25.00
CA SER A 158 -2.93 -16.83 -24.33
C SER A 158 -3.31 -18.01 -23.43
N GLU A 159 -2.77 -19.19 -23.69
CA GLU A 159 -2.99 -20.40 -22.87
C GLU A 159 -2.33 -20.31 -21.49
N GLN A 160 -1.24 -19.56 -21.33
CA GLN A 160 -0.51 -19.41 -20.07
C GLN A 160 -1.17 -18.38 -19.13
N LEU A 161 -1.96 -17.45 -19.67
CA LEU A 161 -2.60 -16.38 -18.87
C LEU A 161 -3.69 -16.87 -17.91
N PHE A 162 -4.24 -18.06 -18.14
CA PHE A 162 -5.40 -18.57 -17.38
C PHE A 162 -5.06 -19.60 -16.30
N ASN A 163 -3.78 -19.93 -16.12
CA ASN A 163 -3.41 -20.98 -15.19
C ASN A 163 -2.91 -20.36 -13.86
N PRO A 164 -3.74 -20.36 -12.79
CA PRO A 164 -3.43 -19.69 -11.52
C PRO A 164 -2.27 -20.36 -10.76
N SER A 165 -1.80 -21.52 -11.22
CA SER A 165 -0.83 -22.37 -10.54
C SER A 165 0.57 -22.38 -11.14
N THR A 166 0.77 -21.84 -12.35
CA THR A 166 1.99 -22.13 -13.15
C THR A 166 3.03 -21.03 -13.23
N GLU A 167 2.86 -19.91 -12.54
CA GLU A 167 4.02 -19.05 -12.26
C GLU A 167 4.34 -19.12 -10.77
N SER A 168 4.74 -20.32 -10.33
CA SER A 168 5.68 -20.38 -9.22
C SER A 168 6.85 -19.50 -9.64
N ILE A 169 6.99 -18.33 -9.01
CA ILE A 169 8.08 -17.37 -9.20
C ILE A 169 9.45 -18.08 -9.34
N ARG A 170 9.62 -19.23 -8.69
CA ARG A 170 10.81 -20.09 -8.78
C ARG A 170 11.16 -20.54 -10.21
N ASP A 171 10.16 -20.81 -11.05
CA ASP A 171 10.37 -21.29 -12.42
C ASP A 171 10.81 -20.14 -13.35
N VAL A 172 10.34 -18.92 -13.08
CA VAL A 172 10.77 -17.69 -13.77
C VAL A 172 12.17 -17.26 -13.31
N THR A 173 12.49 -17.45 -12.03
CA THR A 173 13.81 -17.13 -11.44
C THR A 173 14.97 -17.88 -12.11
N ALA A 174 14.69 -19.05 -12.72
CA ALA A 174 15.71 -19.93 -13.29
C ALA A 174 16.30 -19.44 -14.63
N LYS A 175 15.69 -18.45 -15.30
CA LYS A 175 16.16 -17.91 -16.58
C LYS A 175 16.49 -16.42 -16.42
N ASP A 176 17.76 -16.13 -16.16
CA ASP A 176 18.43 -14.83 -16.32
C ASP A 176 17.74 -13.58 -15.76
N THR A 177 16.96 -13.70 -14.69
CA THR A 177 16.48 -12.53 -13.94
C THR A 177 17.33 -12.29 -12.70
N LYS A 178 17.85 -11.07 -12.53
CA LYS A 178 18.51 -10.67 -11.29
C LYS A 178 17.47 -10.48 -10.20
N VAL A 179 17.22 -11.53 -9.45
CA VAL A 179 16.31 -11.52 -8.31
C VAL A 179 17.04 -11.04 -7.06
N MET A 180 16.48 -10.01 -6.42
CA MET A 180 16.96 -9.57 -5.11
C MET A 180 15.84 -9.71 -4.08
N SER A 181 16.12 -10.43 -2.99
CA SER A 181 15.25 -10.51 -1.82
C SER A 181 15.72 -9.48 -0.79
N MET A 182 14.82 -8.62 -0.31
CA MET A 182 15.16 -7.59 0.69
C MET A 182 13.96 -7.21 1.57
N HIS A 183 14.24 -6.71 2.78
CA HIS A 183 13.26 -5.97 3.56
C HIS A 183 13.31 -4.51 3.10
N LEU A 184 12.17 -3.97 2.65
CA LEU A 184 12.07 -2.55 2.33
C LEU A 184 11.56 -1.77 3.54
N HIS A 185 12.07 -0.55 3.68
CA HIS A 185 11.63 0.40 4.71
C HIS A 185 11.01 1.61 4.01
N GLU A 186 10.04 2.25 4.67
CA GLU A 186 9.47 3.51 4.23
C GLU A 186 10.59 4.57 4.18
N LYS A 187 10.82 5.17 3.01
CA LYS A 187 11.85 6.21 2.90
C LYS A 187 11.35 7.57 3.30
N LEU A 188 12.11 8.16 4.22
CA LEU A 188 12.27 9.60 4.37
C LEU A 188 13.07 10.17 3.18
N SER A 189 12.72 11.38 2.77
CA SER A 189 13.61 12.18 1.93
C SER A 189 14.82 12.65 2.77
N GLY A 190 16.05 12.41 2.31
CA GLY A 190 17.28 12.92 2.94
C GLY A 190 18.18 11.83 3.54
N ASN A 191 19.36 12.23 4.03
CA ASN A 191 20.47 11.41 4.57
C ASN A 191 20.13 10.57 5.83
N GLN A 192 18.93 10.02 5.95
CA GLN A 192 18.42 9.32 7.13
C GLN A 192 18.57 7.80 7.02
N HIS A 193 19.67 7.31 6.43
CA HIS A 193 19.97 5.88 6.37
C HIS A 193 20.05 5.24 7.77
N ALA A 194 20.47 6.00 8.79
CA ALA A 194 20.50 5.52 10.18
C ALA A 194 19.12 5.43 10.85
N GLU A 195 18.13 6.25 10.44
CA GLU A 195 16.77 6.17 10.98
C GLU A 195 15.93 5.08 10.32
N SER A 196 16.27 4.67 9.10
CA SER A 196 15.59 3.59 8.39
C SER A 196 15.57 2.28 9.17
N LEU A 197 16.61 1.99 9.96
CA LEU A 197 16.72 0.76 10.77
C LEU A 197 15.78 0.76 11.98
N ARG A 198 15.30 1.93 12.43
CA ARG A 198 14.40 2.05 13.58
C ARG A 198 12.93 1.96 13.19
N ARG A 199 12.62 2.07 11.90
CA ARG A 199 11.24 2.02 11.43
C ARG A 199 10.79 0.58 11.20
N PRO A 200 9.52 0.28 11.50
CA PRO A 200 8.93 -1.00 11.14
C PRO A 200 9.09 -1.22 9.63
N HIS A 201 9.28 -2.48 9.26
CA HIS A 201 9.34 -2.89 7.86
C HIS A 201 8.05 -2.54 7.14
N LEU A 202 8.14 -2.27 5.84
CA LEU A 202 6.95 -2.10 5.00
C LEU A 202 6.15 -3.40 5.00
N CYS A 203 4.85 -3.27 5.17
CA CYS A 203 3.93 -4.40 5.17
C CYS A 203 2.89 -4.24 4.04
N GLN A 204 2.04 -5.25 3.85
CA GLN A 204 0.98 -5.27 2.85
C GLN A 204 0.02 -4.07 2.92
N TRP A 205 -0.13 -3.44 4.09
CA TRP A 205 -1.02 -2.31 4.30
C TRP A 205 -0.47 -0.99 3.74
N ASP A 206 0.85 -0.91 3.51
CA ASP A 206 1.52 0.27 2.97
C ASP A 206 1.58 0.26 1.44
N LEU A 207 1.27 -0.89 0.82
CA LEU A 207 1.42 -1.13 -0.61
C LEU A 207 0.12 -0.82 -1.36
N HIS A 208 0.19 0.12 -2.30
CA HIS A 208 -0.92 0.47 -3.19
C HIS A 208 -0.38 1.06 -4.50
N VAL A 209 -1.18 1.07 -5.55
CA VAL A 209 -0.85 1.75 -6.81
C VAL A 209 -0.75 3.25 -6.55
N GLY A 210 0.41 3.83 -6.84
CA GLY A 210 0.79 5.21 -6.52
C GLY A 210 1.73 5.32 -5.32
N ALA A 211 1.92 4.25 -4.54
CA ALA A 211 2.85 4.25 -3.41
C ALA A 211 4.28 4.51 -3.89
N ARG A 212 5.02 5.34 -3.15
CA ARG A 212 6.42 5.66 -3.43
C ARG A 212 7.32 4.90 -2.49
N LEU A 213 8.04 3.93 -3.02
CA LEU A 213 9.01 3.12 -2.29
C LEU A 213 10.42 3.56 -2.67
N ASN A 214 11.43 3.08 -1.94
CA ASN A 214 12.79 3.19 -2.43
C ASN A 214 13.41 1.80 -2.58
N ILE A 215 13.83 1.52 -3.79
CA ILE A 215 14.34 0.21 -4.19
C ILE A 215 15.76 0.45 -4.67
N LEU A 216 16.73 -0.19 -4.02
CA LEU A 216 18.16 -0.09 -4.36
C LEU A 216 18.67 1.37 -4.42
N GLY A 217 18.23 2.20 -3.49
CA GLY A 217 18.61 3.61 -3.43
C GLY A 217 17.75 4.53 -4.32
N ARG A 218 16.93 3.99 -5.22
CA ARG A 218 16.13 4.76 -6.18
C ARG A 218 14.67 4.92 -5.73
N PRO A 219 14.13 6.15 -5.67
CA PRO A 219 12.71 6.36 -5.42
C PRO A 219 11.89 5.80 -6.59
N THR A 220 10.99 4.88 -6.30
CA THR A 220 10.21 4.11 -7.27
C THR A 220 8.73 4.20 -6.93
N THR A 221 7.90 4.60 -7.89
CA THR A 221 6.45 4.66 -7.70
C THR A 221 5.84 3.36 -8.21
N LEU A 222 5.00 2.68 -7.42
CA LEU A 222 4.22 1.53 -7.90
C LEU A 222 3.18 2.01 -8.91
N MET A 223 3.33 1.70 -10.19
CA MET A 223 2.51 2.31 -11.25
C MET A 223 1.29 1.46 -11.59
N GLN A 224 1.42 0.14 -11.49
CA GLN A 224 0.38 -0.83 -11.77
C GLN A 224 0.51 -2.01 -10.81
N CYS A 225 -0.53 -2.83 -10.73
CA CYS A 225 -0.52 -4.07 -9.96
C CYS A 225 -1.09 -5.21 -10.80
N SER A 226 -0.83 -6.46 -10.37
CA SER A 226 -1.47 -7.62 -10.98
C SER A 226 -2.99 -7.59 -10.72
N LEU A 227 -3.77 -8.29 -11.55
CA LEU A 227 -5.22 -8.34 -11.39
C LEU A 227 -5.63 -8.87 -10.00
N LEU A 228 -5.00 -9.95 -9.54
CA LEU A 228 -5.28 -10.55 -8.23
C LEU A 228 -4.88 -9.60 -7.09
N THR A 229 -3.71 -8.95 -7.20
CA THR A 229 -3.28 -7.92 -6.24
C THR A 229 -4.32 -6.80 -6.16
N GLY A 230 -4.79 -6.32 -7.31
CA GLY A 230 -5.80 -5.26 -7.39
C GLY A 230 -7.12 -5.65 -6.74
N GLN A 231 -7.62 -6.86 -7.02
CA GLN A 231 -8.83 -7.39 -6.38
C GLN A 231 -8.69 -7.53 -4.87
N TRP A 232 -7.53 -8.00 -4.39
CA TRP A 232 -7.24 -8.09 -2.96
C TRP A 232 -7.21 -6.70 -2.29
N LEU A 233 -6.53 -5.72 -2.90
CA LEU A 233 -6.47 -4.34 -2.39
C LEU A 233 -7.86 -3.70 -2.34
N ASP A 234 -8.65 -3.82 -3.40
CA ASP A 234 -10.00 -3.28 -3.48
C ASP A 234 -10.94 -3.95 -2.46
N TYR A 235 -10.80 -5.27 -2.27
CA TYR A 235 -11.50 -6.02 -1.24
C TYR A 235 -11.19 -5.48 0.17
N GLN A 236 -9.90 -5.35 0.51
CA GLN A 236 -9.50 -4.82 1.82
C GLN A 236 -9.97 -3.38 2.01
N ALA A 237 -9.86 -2.54 0.98
CA ALA A 237 -10.36 -1.16 1.03
C ALA A 237 -11.88 -1.11 1.29
N ALA A 238 -12.66 -1.92 0.58
CA ALA A 238 -14.11 -1.99 0.75
C ALA A 238 -14.49 -2.51 2.15
N ARG A 239 -13.78 -3.53 2.64
CA ARG A 239 -13.94 -4.09 3.99
C ARG A 239 -13.66 -3.04 5.07
N LEU A 240 -12.50 -2.38 5.03
CA LEU A 240 -12.12 -1.33 5.98
C LEU A 240 -13.08 -0.14 5.92
N THR A 241 -13.54 0.25 4.73
CA THR A 241 -14.53 1.33 4.57
C THR A 241 -15.85 1.00 5.26
N LYS A 242 -16.34 -0.24 5.16
CA LYS A 242 -17.54 -0.66 5.89
C LYS A 242 -17.36 -0.61 7.41
N ILE A 243 -16.20 -1.08 7.90
CA ILE A 243 -15.88 -1.03 9.34
C ILE A 243 -15.83 0.42 9.82
N LYS A 244 -15.16 1.30 9.08
CA LYS A 244 -15.13 2.75 9.32
C LYS A 244 -16.54 3.35 9.40
N SER A 245 -17.40 3.07 8.42
CA SER A 245 -18.79 3.55 8.43
C SER A 245 -19.59 3.03 9.62
N ALA A 246 -19.34 1.80 10.10
CA ALA A 246 -19.98 1.28 11.30
C ALA A 246 -19.56 2.05 12.57
N PHE A 247 -18.28 2.42 12.70
CA PHE A 247 -17.80 3.30 13.77
C PHE A 247 -18.47 4.67 13.71
N GLU A 248 -18.53 5.29 12.53
CA GLU A 248 -19.18 6.59 12.32
C GLU A 248 -20.66 6.56 12.70
N GLU A 249 -21.38 5.49 12.36
CA GLU A 249 -22.79 5.32 12.73
C GLU A 249 -22.99 5.20 14.25
N GLN A 250 -22.06 4.54 14.96
CA GLN A 250 -22.12 4.51 16.42
C GLN A 250 -21.81 5.86 17.05
N LEU A 251 -20.77 6.55 16.56
CA LEU A 251 -20.35 7.84 17.08
C LEU A 251 -21.43 8.92 16.87
N ARG A 252 -22.18 8.87 15.77
CA ARG A 252 -23.29 9.79 15.48
C ARG A 252 -24.38 9.82 16.56
N LYS A 253 -24.46 8.81 17.44
CA LYS A 253 -25.41 8.78 18.56
C LYS A 253 -24.96 9.62 19.76
N TYR A 254 -23.66 9.90 19.87
CA TYR A 254 -23.04 10.57 21.01
C TYR A 254 -22.54 11.96 20.65
N GLU A 255 -22.03 12.13 19.43
CA GLU A 255 -21.49 13.40 18.95
C GLU A 255 -22.57 14.12 18.11
N THR A 256 -22.96 15.32 18.55
CA THR A 256 -23.77 16.25 17.74
C THR A 256 -22.93 17.06 16.77
N ILE A 257 -21.61 17.14 17.04
CA ILE A 257 -20.64 17.81 16.19
C ILE A 257 -20.32 16.88 15.03
N PRO A 258 -20.36 17.36 13.77
CA PRO A 258 -19.97 16.55 12.63
C PRO A 258 -18.53 16.05 12.81
N VAL A 259 -18.30 14.78 12.45
CA VAL A 259 -16.97 14.17 12.53
C VAL A 259 -15.96 15.06 11.78
N PRO A 260 -14.79 15.37 12.36
CA PRO A 260 -13.81 16.24 11.74
C PRO A 260 -13.50 15.83 10.30
N ALA A 261 -13.30 16.80 9.42
CA ALA A 261 -13.05 16.58 8.00
C ALA A 261 -11.86 15.63 7.70
N ILE A 262 -10.95 15.46 8.67
CA ILE A 262 -9.83 14.49 8.62
C ILE A 262 -10.34 13.06 8.43
N PHE A 263 -11.50 12.71 8.99
CA PHE A 263 -12.10 11.38 8.84
C PHE A 263 -13.10 11.32 7.68
N ALA A 264 -13.50 12.47 7.14
CA ALA A 264 -14.44 12.52 6.03
C ALA A 264 -13.73 12.12 4.73
N THR A 265 -14.03 10.91 4.24
CA THR A 265 -13.58 10.49 2.92
C THR A 265 -14.30 11.33 1.88
N LYS A 266 -13.59 12.25 1.22
CA LYS A 266 -14.13 13.02 0.10
C LYS A 266 -14.61 12.04 -0.96
N LYS A 267 -15.92 11.99 -1.19
CA LYS A 267 -16.54 11.20 -2.25
C LYS A 267 -16.10 11.81 -3.57
N THR A 268 -14.98 11.33 -4.08
CA THR A 268 -14.46 11.71 -5.37
C THR A 268 -15.15 10.80 -6.37
N ASP A 269 -16.09 11.35 -7.14
CA ASP A 269 -16.87 10.60 -8.15
C ASP A 269 -16.03 10.15 -9.35
N LYS A 270 -14.72 10.44 -9.34
CA LYS A 270 -13.79 9.89 -10.32
C LYS A 270 -13.58 8.41 -10.01
N ARG A 271 -13.76 7.56 -11.03
CA ARG A 271 -13.42 6.13 -10.97
C ARG A 271 -12.01 5.99 -10.42
N LYS A 272 -11.88 5.56 -9.17
CA LYS A 272 -10.56 5.31 -8.55
C LYS A 272 -9.88 4.20 -9.34
N ALA A 273 -8.60 4.36 -9.61
CA ALA A 273 -7.82 3.29 -10.22
C ALA A 273 -7.81 2.08 -9.28
N VAL A 274 -7.89 0.88 -9.85
CA VAL A 274 -7.84 -0.39 -9.11
C VAL A 274 -6.59 -0.43 -8.23
N GLY A 275 -6.76 -0.78 -6.95
CA GLY A 275 -5.65 -0.90 -6.02
C GLY A 275 -4.96 0.42 -5.63
N SER A 276 -5.56 1.58 -5.90
CA SER A 276 -4.97 2.90 -5.56
C SER A 276 -5.27 3.41 -4.15
N THR A 277 -6.04 2.66 -3.36
CA THR A 277 -6.43 3.10 -2.01
C THR A 277 -5.33 2.78 -1.00
N ASP A 278 -4.88 3.80 -0.29
CA ASP A 278 -3.97 3.66 0.85
C ASP A 278 -4.69 2.99 2.04
N LEU A 279 -4.38 1.72 2.28
CA LEU A 279 -4.99 0.92 3.34
C LEU A 279 -4.47 1.34 4.73
N ARG A 280 -3.20 1.73 4.86
CA ARG A 280 -2.62 2.23 6.12
C ARG A 280 -3.36 3.49 6.57
N PHE A 281 -3.65 4.40 5.65
CA PHE A 281 -4.43 5.59 5.97
C PHE A 281 -5.84 5.23 6.50
N LEU A 282 -6.52 4.26 5.88
CA LEU A 282 -7.81 3.76 6.37
C LEU A 282 -7.71 3.16 7.77
N LEU A 283 -6.67 2.37 8.05
CA LEU A 283 -6.43 1.78 9.37
C LEU A 283 -6.22 2.85 10.44
N ASN A 284 -5.37 3.84 10.17
CA ASN A 284 -5.12 4.95 11.11
C ASN A 284 -6.41 5.75 11.39
N MET A 285 -7.26 5.96 10.38
CA MET A 285 -8.58 6.57 10.60
C MET A 285 -9.48 5.71 11.49
N ILE A 286 -9.53 4.40 11.25
CA ILE A 286 -10.33 3.46 12.05
C ILE A 286 -9.84 3.45 13.49
N GLU A 287 -8.52 3.43 13.72
CA GLU A 287 -7.94 3.49 15.05
C GLU A 287 -8.34 4.77 15.79
N GLY A 288 -8.26 5.92 15.13
CA GLY A 288 -8.72 7.20 15.70
C GLY A 288 -10.22 7.20 16.05
N LEU A 289 -11.07 6.61 15.20
CA LEU A 289 -12.50 6.46 15.47
C LEU A 289 -12.77 5.46 16.60
N GLN A 290 -11.99 4.37 16.67
CA GLN A 290 -12.08 3.37 17.73
C GLN A 290 -11.73 3.98 19.08
N GLN A 291 -10.64 4.74 19.19
CA GLN A 291 -10.24 5.43 20.41
C GLN A 291 -11.33 6.41 20.88
N ARG A 292 -11.96 7.14 19.96
CA ARG A 292 -13.09 8.04 20.29
C ARG A 292 -14.32 7.28 20.76
N LEU A 293 -14.73 6.24 20.03
CA LEU A 293 -15.89 5.44 20.42
C LEU A 293 -15.66 4.74 21.76
N ALA A 294 -14.42 4.35 22.07
CA ALA A 294 -14.06 3.72 23.33
C ALA A 294 -14.30 4.63 24.55
N GLN A 295 -14.26 5.96 24.39
CA GLN A 295 -14.57 6.91 25.46
C GLN A 295 -16.06 6.87 25.85
N TYR A 296 -16.95 6.58 24.90
CA TYR A 296 -18.40 6.50 25.14
C TYR A 296 -18.87 5.06 25.44
N ARG A 297 -18.35 4.07 24.68
CA ARG A 297 -18.74 2.66 24.73
C ARG A 297 -17.55 1.74 24.38
N PRO A 298 -16.70 1.40 25.36
CA PRO A 298 -15.52 0.56 25.11
C PRO A 298 -15.88 -0.85 24.62
N THR A 299 -16.99 -1.43 25.09
CA THR A 299 -17.43 -2.77 24.67
C THR A 299 -17.83 -2.84 23.20
N VAL A 300 -18.50 -1.80 22.69
CA VAL A 300 -18.88 -1.72 21.27
C VAL A 300 -17.68 -1.41 20.41
N ALA A 301 -16.78 -0.53 20.86
CA ALA A 301 -15.55 -0.21 20.16
C ALA A 301 -14.65 -1.44 19.99
N ALA A 302 -14.50 -2.24 21.05
CA ALA A 302 -13.76 -3.50 21.01
C ALA A 302 -14.39 -4.50 20.03
N ALA A 303 -15.71 -4.71 20.11
CA ALA A 303 -16.42 -5.64 19.24
C ALA A 303 -16.33 -5.29 17.74
N ILE A 304 -16.37 -4.00 17.39
CA ILE A 304 -16.17 -3.56 15.99
C ILE A 304 -14.68 -3.63 15.62
N GLY A 305 -13.76 -3.31 16.55
CA GLY A 305 -12.32 -3.37 16.33
C GLY A 305 -11.78 -4.78 16.07
N GLU A 306 -12.39 -5.81 16.66
CA GLU A 306 -12.07 -7.22 16.36
C GLU A 306 -12.26 -7.55 14.87
N LEU A 307 -13.23 -6.92 14.20
CA LEU A 307 -13.50 -7.14 12.78
C LEU A 307 -12.36 -6.66 11.87
N VAL A 308 -11.48 -5.77 12.35
CA VAL A 308 -10.30 -5.30 11.60
C VAL A 308 -9.25 -6.41 11.46
N HIS A 309 -9.12 -7.26 12.48
CA HIS A 309 -8.09 -8.29 12.57
C HIS A 309 -8.50 -9.64 11.97
N GLN A 310 -9.79 -9.82 11.63
CA GLN A 310 -10.29 -11.02 10.95
C GLN A 310 -9.85 -11.04 9.48
N GLN A 311 -8.68 -11.64 9.21
CA GLN A 311 -8.22 -11.96 7.85
C GLN A 311 -8.74 -13.32 7.40
#